data_AF-A0A966EYW5-F1
#
_entry.id   AF-A0A966EYW5-F1
#
_cell.length_a   1.000
_cell.length_b   1.000
_cell.length_c   1.000
_cell.angle_alpha   90.00
_cell.angle_beta   90.00
_cell.angle_gamma   90.00
#
_symmetry.space_group_name_H-M   'P 1'
#
loop_
_entity.id
_entity.type
_entity.pdbx_description
1 polymer ?
#
loop_
_entity_poly.entity_id
_entity_poly.type
_entity_poly.pdbx_seq_one_letter_code
_entity_poly.pdbx_strand_id
1 'polypeptide(L)'
;MESIKIKNIKLRKPRVYTKEQELADTIFFYFKKQIKFAAIMNFIKRKGYQAIYEIWNEVRQSKPKNEASLFLWRVKNERVIYKDDKQSSKNNHHRK
;
A
#
# COMPACT_ATOMS: atom_id res chain seq x y z
N MET A 1 -16.91 19.03 -46.12
CA MET A 1 -15.84 18.38 -45.34
C MET A 1 -15.87 18.99 -43.95
N GLU A 2 -16.50 18.31 -42.99
CA GLU A 2 -16.56 18.82 -41.60
C GLU A 2 -15.26 18.51 -40.86
N SER A 3 -14.63 19.56 -40.35
CA SER A 3 -13.37 19.49 -39.60
C SER A 3 -13.62 18.89 -38.21
N ILE A 4 -13.03 17.73 -37.93
CA ILE A 4 -13.07 17.09 -36.61
C ILE A 4 -12.31 17.98 -35.62
N LYS A 5 -13.03 18.65 -34.72
CA LYS A 5 -12.44 19.37 -33.58
C LYS A 5 -11.80 18.36 -32.64
N ILE A 6 -10.48 18.22 -32.70
CA ILE A 6 -9.68 17.46 -31.73
C ILE A 6 -9.83 18.16 -30.38
N LYS A 7 -10.70 17.61 -29.52
CA LYS A 7 -10.83 18.04 -28.12
C LYS A 7 -9.47 17.87 -27.46
N ASN A 8 -8.96 18.92 -26.82
CA ASN A 8 -7.73 18.91 -26.02
C ASN A 8 -7.67 17.67 -25.11
N ILE A 9 -6.99 16.62 -25.55
CA ILE A 9 -6.72 15.44 -24.73
C ILE A 9 -5.66 15.89 -23.73
N LYS A 10 -6.09 16.21 -22.50
CA LYS A 10 -5.15 16.42 -21.39
C LYS A 10 -4.38 15.11 -21.21
N LEU A 11 -3.14 15.08 -21.71
CA LEU A 11 -2.19 14.00 -21.44
C LEU A 11 -2.07 13.90 -19.92
N ARG A 12 -2.74 12.92 -19.33
CA ARG A 12 -2.58 12.60 -17.91
C ARG A 12 -1.12 12.17 -17.77
N LYS A 13 -0.37 12.85 -16.91
CA LYS A 13 1.02 12.48 -16.58
C LYS A 13 1.09 10.96 -16.38
N PRO A 14 2.10 10.28 -16.93
CA PRO A 14 2.26 8.84 -16.71
C PRO A 14 2.24 8.62 -15.19
N ARG A 15 1.35 7.72 -14.73
CA ARG A 15 1.33 7.32 -13.33
C ARG A 15 2.63 6.59 -13.07
N VAL A 16 3.57 7.26 -12.40
CA VAL A 16 4.74 6.59 -11.82
C VAL A 16 4.20 5.56 -10.85
N TYR A 17 4.33 4.28 -11.19
CA TYR A 17 3.97 3.18 -10.32
C TYR A 17 5.03 3.07 -9.24
N THR A 18 4.64 3.43 -8.02
CA THR A 18 5.46 3.15 -6.83
C THR A 18 5.39 1.66 -6.52
N LYS A 19 6.44 1.08 -5.90
CA LYS A 19 6.44 -0.34 -5.50
C LYS A 19 5.24 -0.69 -4.63
N GLU A 20 4.79 0.25 -3.80
CA GLU A 20 3.58 0.14 -2.98
C GLU A 20 2.31 0.00 -3.83
N GLN A 21 2.18 0.77 -4.91
CA GLN A 21 1.05 0.66 -5.84
C GLN A 21 1.09 -0.65 -6.62
N GLU A 22 2.28 -1.10 -7.04
CA GLU A 22 2.44 -2.40 -7.71
C GLU A 22 2.01 -3.55 -6.79
N LEU A 23 2.45 -3.52 -5.52
CA LEU A 23 2.02 -4.51 -4.52
C LEU A 23 0.52 -4.43 -4.26
N ALA A 24 -0.04 -3.22 -4.12
CA ALA A 24 -1.46 -3.06 -3.89
C ALA A 24 -2.32 -3.57 -5.04
N ASP A 25 -1.90 -3.34 -6.30
CA ASP A 25 -2.59 -3.90 -7.47
C ASP A 25 -2.46 -5.42 -7.52
N THR A 26 -1.27 -5.94 -7.25
CA THR A 26 -1.04 -7.40 -7.21
C THR A 26 -2.00 -8.06 -6.22
N ILE A 27 -2.10 -7.52 -5.01
CA ILE A 27 -3.01 -8.01 -3.97
C ILE A 27 -4.48 -7.84 -4.38
N PHE A 28 -4.83 -6.70 -4.97
CA PHE A 28 -6.19 -6.38 -5.43
C PHE A 28 -6.70 -7.37 -6.48
N PHE A 29 -5.86 -7.66 -7.49
CA PHE A 29 -6.18 -8.62 -8.55
C PHE A 29 -6.15 -10.06 -8.03
N TYR A 30 -5.19 -10.40 -7.17
CA TYR A 30 -5.08 -11.72 -6.56
C TYR A 30 -6.37 -12.11 -5.82
N PHE A 31 -6.91 -11.21 -4.98
CA PHE A 31 -8.16 -11.45 -4.26
C PHE A 31 -9.42 -11.18 -5.08
N LYS A 32 -9.33 -11.10 -6.42
CA LYS A 32 -10.47 -10.85 -7.32
C LYS A 32 -11.34 -9.67 -6.86
N LYS A 33 -10.71 -8.58 -6.42
CA LYS A 33 -11.37 -7.34 -5.95
C LYS A 33 -12.19 -7.46 -4.66
N GLN A 34 -12.06 -8.54 -3.89
CA GLN A 34 -12.72 -8.67 -2.57
C GLN A 34 -12.23 -7.63 -1.56
N ILE A 35 -10.97 -7.19 -1.70
CA ILE A 35 -10.37 -6.14 -0.89
C ILE A 35 -10.18 -4.91 -1.77
N LYS A 36 -10.63 -3.73 -1.32
CA LYS A 36 -10.49 -2.48 -2.09
C LYS A 36 -9.02 -2.06 -2.18
N PHE A 37 -8.56 -1.64 -3.36
CA PHE A 37 -7.20 -1.11 -3.58
C PHE A 37 -6.82 -0.03 -2.56
N ALA A 38 -7.72 0.92 -2.30
CA ALA A 38 -7.50 1.99 -1.32
C ALA A 38 -7.26 1.46 0.11
N ALA A 39 -7.91 0.35 0.48
CA ALA A 39 -7.67 -0.29 1.78
C ALA A 39 -6.27 -0.91 1.84
N ILE A 40 -5.83 -1.57 0.76
CA ILE A 40 -4.50 -2.17 0.66
C ILE A 40 -3.42 -1.08 0.75
N MET A 41 -3.58 0.01 0.01
CA MET A 41 -2.69 1.17 0.11
C MET A 41 -2.63 1.74 1.53
N ASN A 42 -3.76 1.81 2.23
CA ASN A 42 -3.79 2.25 3.63
C ASN A 42 -3.06 1.28 4.56
N PHE A 43 -3.15 -0.03 4.33
CA PHE A 43 -2.38 -1.01 5.10
C PHE A 43 -0.88 -0.82 4.90
N ILE A 44 -0.44 -0.67 3.64
CA ILE A 44 0.97 -0.42 3.29
C ILE A 44 1.47 0.87 3.94
N LYS A 45 0.70 1.96 3.88
CA LYS A 45 1.06 3.23 4.53
C LYS A 45 1.19 3.12 6.04
N ARG A 46 0.36 2.31 6.68
CA ARG A 46 0.32 2.20 8.16
C ARG A 46 1.32 1.20 8.72
N LYS A 47 1.64 0.14 7.99
CA LYS A 47 2.45 -1.00 8.48
C LYS A 47 3.79 -1.14 7.75
N GLY A 48 3.95 -0.43 6.65
CA GLY A 48 5.12 -0.52 5.78
C GLY A 48 4.92 -1.54 4.66
N TYR A 49 5.64 -1.30 3.56
CA TYR A 49 5.66 -2.18 2.39
C TYR A 49 6.06 -3.62 2.75
N GLN A 50 7.18 -3.77 3.47
CA GLN A 50 7.79 -5.07 3.75
C GLN A 50 6.85 -6.00 4.51
N ALA A 51 6.23 -5.50 5.59
CA ALA A 51 5.30 -6.30 6.40
C ALA A 51 4.09 -6.78 5.58
N ILE A 52 3.52 -5.91 4.74
CA ILE A 52 2.38 -6.31 3.89
C ILE A 52 2.80 -7.32 2.81
N TYR A 53 3.99 -7.15 2.23
CA TYR A 53 4.54 -8.08 1.26
C TYR A 53 4.72 -9.48 1.86
N GLU A 54 5.32 -9.58 3.05
CA GLU A 54 5.54 -10.84 3.76
C GLU A 54 4.22 -11.54 4.09
N ILE A 55 3.27 -10.82 4.70
CA ILE A 55 1.94 -11.36 5.02
C ILE A 55 1.24 -11.88 3.75
N TRP A 56 1.25 -11.11 2.66
CA TRP A 56 0.66 -11.53 1.41
C TRP A 56 1.34 -12.78 0.84
N ASN A 57 2.67 -12.82 0.84
CA ASN A 57 3.43 -13.93 0.29
C ASN A 57 3.16 -15.24 1.07
N GLU A 58 3.08 -15.17 2.40
CA GLU A 58 2.74 -16.33 3.23
C GLU A 58 1.30 -16.83 3.01
N VAL A 59 0.33 -15.92 2.88
CA VAL A 59 -1.06 -16.29 2.57
C VAL A 59 -1.15 -16.96 1.19
N ARG A 60 -0.46 -16.41 0.19
CA ARG A 60 -0.41 -16.97 -1.16
C ARG A 60 0.22 -18.37 -1.19
N GLN A 61 1.28 -18.59 -0.41
CA GLN A 61 1.97 -19.88 -0.36
C GLN A 61 1.16 -20.95 0.40
N SER A 62 0.45 -20.56 1.45
CA SER A 62 -0.34 -21.48 2.29
C SER A 62 -1.68 -21.92 1.67
N LYS A 63 -2.19 -21.20 0.65
CA LYS A 63 -3.43 -21.52 -0.09
C LYS A 63 -4.61 -21.93 0.81
N PRO A 64 -4.96 -21.15 1.85
CA PRO A 64 -6.07 -21.49 2.73
C PRO A 64 -7.43 -21.40 2.01
N LYS A 65 -8.46 -22.05 2.55
CA LYS A 65 -9.83 -21.97 1.99
C LYS A 65 -10.38 -20.53 1.89
N ASN A 66 -9.98 -19.65 2.82
CA ASN A 66 -10.39 -18.24 2.87
C ASN A 66 -9.16 -17.31 2.91
N GLU A 67 -8.48 -17.17 1.78
CA GLU A 67 -7.24 -16.41 1.66
C GLU A 67 -7.40 -14.92 2.02
N ALA A 68 -8.44 -14.26 1.50
CA ALA A 68 -8.68 -12.83 1.76
C ALA A 68 -8.94 -12.55 3.24
N SER A 69 -9.72 -13.42 3.91
CA SER A 69 -10.00 -13.30 5.34
C SER A 69 -8.74 -13.53 6.18
N LEU A 70 -7.92 -14.53 5.83
CA LEU A 70 -6.66 -14.79 6.54
C LEU A 70 -5.70 -13.61 6.37
N PHE A 71 -5.60 -13.05 5.16
CA PHE A 71 -4.80 -11.86 4.89
C PHE A 71 -5.25 -10.68 5.75
N LEU A 72 -6.54 -10.33 5.75
CA LEU A 72 -7.06 -9.23 6.57
C LEU A 72 -6.86 -9.46 8.07
N TRP A 73 -7.03 -10.69 8.53
CA TRP A 73 -6.79 -11.05 9.93
C TRP A 73 -5.31 -10.88 10.31
N ARG A 74 -4.38 -11.36 9.48
CA ARG A 74 -2.93 -11.18 9.72
C ARG A 74 -2.53 -9.72 9.68
N VAL A 75 -3.00 -8.98 8.66
CA VAL A 75 -2.77 -7.53 8.57
C VAL A 75 -3.29 -6.84 9.82
N LYS A 76 -4.49 -7.19 10.34
CA LYS A 76 -5.02 -6.58 11.57
C LYS A 76 -4.13 -6.85 12.80
N ASN A 77 -3.60 -8.06 12.93
CA ASN A 77 -2.77 -8.48 14.07
C ASN A 77 -1.30 -8.05 13.98
N GLU A 78 -0.83 -7.68 12.78
CA GLU A 78 0.53 -7.20 12.58
C GLU A 78 0.79 -5.94 13.43
N ARG A 79 1.88 -5.90 14.20
CA ARG A 79 2.17 -4.72 15.02
C ARG A 79 2.68 -3.60 14.11
N VAL A 80 2.29 -2.36 14.42
CA VAL A 80 2.78 -1.21 13.65
C VAL A 80 4.25 -1.03 13.96
N ILE A 81 5.12 -1.24 12.98
CA ILE A 81 6.52 -0.81 13.08
C ILE A 81 6.51 0.70 12.85
N TYR A 82 6.36 1.47 13.94
CA TYR A 82 6.76 2.87 13.90
C TYR A 82 8.27 2.88 13.70
N LYS A 83 8.73 3.38 12.55
CA LYS A 83 10.08 3.93 12.48
C LYS A 83 10.06 5.15 13.40
N ASP A 84 10.59 5.00 14.61
CA ASP A 84 10.86 6.11 15.53
C ASP A 84 11.96 7.00 14.95
N ASP A 85 11.66 7.73 13.86
CA ASP A 85 12.56 8.72 13.29
C ASP A 85 12.36 10.12 13.94
N LYS A 86 12.00 10.17 15.23
CA LYS A 86 11.95 11.42 16.01
C LYS A 86 12.40 11.25 17.46
N GLN A 87 13.63 10.83 17.67
CA GLN A 87 14.32 11.08 18.94
C GLN A 87 15.76 11.54 18.74
N SER A 88 15.92 12.70 18.10
CA SER A 88 17.15 13.50 18.23
C SER A 88 16.88 14.96 17.81
N SER A 89 16.20 15.73 18.67
CA SER A 89 16.48 17.18 18.80
C SER A 89 15.73 17.76 20.01
N LYS A 90 16.09 17.33 21.22
CA LYS A 90 15.75 18.02 22.48
C LYS A 90 16.89 17.88 23.49
N ASN A 91 18.11 18.14 23.04
CA ASN A 91 19.21 18.47 23.95
C ASN A 91 19.81 19.76 23.42
N ASN A 92 19.41 20.90 23.99
CA ASN A 92 20.33 21.97 24.33
C ASN A 92 19.61 23.12 25.05
N HIS A 93 20.26 23.53 26.15
CA HIS A 93 20.13 24.81 26.85
C HIS A 93 18.92 25.03 27.78
N HIS A 94 19.06 24.62 29.05
CA HIS A 94 19.14 25.62 30.12
C HIS A 94 19.74 25.03 31.40
N ARG A 95 20.99 25.40 31.69
CA ARG A 95 21.56 25.33 33.05
C ARG A 95 22.56 26.47 33.20
N LYS A 96 22.10 27.59 33.75
CA LYS A 96 22.87 28.49 34.62
C LYS A 96 21.88 29.15 35.55
#